data_AF-A0AAX4HTR9-F1
#
_entry.id   AF-A0AAX4HTR9-F1
#
_cell.length_a   1.000
_cell.length_b   1.000
_cell.length_c   1.000
_cell.angle_alpha   90.00
_cell.angle_beta   90.00
_cell.angle_gamma   90.00
#
_symmetry.space_group_name_H-M   'P 1'
#
loop_
_entity.id
_entity.type
_entity.pdbx_description
1 polymer ?
#
loop_
_entity_poly.entity_id
_entity_poly.type
_entity_poly.pdbx_seq_one_letter_code
_entity_poly.pdbx_strand_id
1 'polypeptide(L)'
;MRYLYLIPFFFISTAFAKPCGLQGTVEDRIKDCNQSKGNFVLVSATDKGVEFYQDTKTKLIWGSRIPTDFNHYGSQKACDDEVSGYEVLGSLKWRLPSIREYETAAANGMKEALPNMNHWFWSSTPVKTRRKYRRRAVPASVYLWDGSEQKTDVGDLKDGASVRCVAKDS
;
A
#
# COMPACT_ATOMS: atom_id res chain seq x y z
N MET A 1 19.21 -28.14 -45.78
CA MET A 1 18.01 -27.33 -45.43
C MET A 1 18.23 -26.73 -44.05
N ARG A 2 18.43 -25.41 -43.96
CA ARG A 2 18.57 -24.67 -42.69
C ARG A 2 17.30 -23.85 -42.50
N TYR A 3 16.48 -24.22 -41.52
CA TYR A 3 15.30 -23.45 -41.13
C TYR A 3 15.72 -22.33 -40.18
N LEU A 4 15.62 -21.09 -40.64
CA LEU A 4 15.70 -19.90 -39.80
C LEU A 4 14.32 -19.65 -39.18
N TYR A 5 14.19 -19.90 -37.88
CA TYR A 5 13.02 -19.50 -37.10
C TYR A 5 13.15 -18.02 -36.74
N LEU A 6 12.30 -17.19 -37.34
CA LEU A 6 12.09 -15.80 -36.93
C LEU A 6 11.28 -15.81 -35.63
N ILE A 7 11.92 -15.47 -34.52
CA ILE A 7 11.25 -15.23 -33.24
C ILE A 7 10.62 -13.83 -33.32
N PRO A 8 9.29 -13.68 -33.27
CA PRO A 8 8.66 -12.37 -33.21
C PRO A 8 8.98 -11.75 -31.84
N PHE A 9 9.76 -10.67 -31.85
CA PHE A 9 9.91 -9.78 -30.70
C PHE A 9 8.54 -9.16 -30.40
N PHE A 10 7.80 -9.73 -29.46
CA PHE A 10 6.68 -9.07 -28.83
C PHE A 10 7.23 -7.90 -28.00
N PHE A 11 7.15 -6.69 -28.56
CA PHE A 11 7.22 -5.47 -27.76
C PHE A 11 5.99 -5.44 -26.85
N ILE A 12 6.16 -5.91 -25.62
CA ILE A 12 5.18 -5.69 -24.54
C ILE A 12 5.27 -4.21 -24.22
N SER A 13 4.40 -3.41 -24.84
CA SER A 13 4.23 -2.01 -24.46
C SER A 13 3.61 -2.00 -23.07
N THR A 14 4.44 -1.82 -22.05
CA THR A 14 3.95 -1.55 -20.69
C THR A 14 3.26 -0.20 -20.75
N ALA A 15 1.94 -0.20 -20.87
CA ALA A 15 1.12 0.99 -20.80
C ALA A 15 1.25 1.58 -19.38
N PHE A 16 2.24 2.46 -19.19
CA PHE A 16 2.33 3.28 -18.00
C PHE A 16 1.07 4.13 -17.91
N ALA A 17 0.39 4.08 -16.76
CA ALA A 17 -0.77 4.94 -16.52
C ALA A 17 -0.35 6.40 -16.70
N LYS A 18 -1.14 7.17 -17.45
CA LYS A 18 -0.88 8.61 -17.61
C LYS A 18 -0.96 9.29 -16.25
N PRO A 19 -0.01 10.18 -15.90
CA PRO A 19 -0.04 10.85 -14.62
C PRO A 19 -1.30 11.71 -14.47
N CYS A 20 -1.86 11.77 -13.27
CA CYS A 20 -3.08 12.51 -12.92
C CYS A 20 -3.13 12.83 -11.42
N GLY A 21 -4.00 13.75 -11.03
CA GLY A 21 -4.27 14.08 -9.63
C GLY A 21 -3.07 14.69 -8.90
N LEU A 22 -2.25 15.44 -9.62
CA LEU A 22 -0.98 15.98 -9.09
C LEU A 22 -1.14 17.26 -8.28
N GLN A 23 -2.29 17.94 -8.38
CA GLN A 23 -2.56 19.23 -7.75
C GLN A 23 -4.01 19.32 -7.28
N GLY A 24 -4.28 20.26 -6.35
CA GLY A 24 -5.61 20.51 -5.82
C GLY A 24 -5.98 19.65 -4.61
N THR A 25 -7.26 19.70 -4.24
CA THR A 25 -7.86 18.89 -3.15
C THR A 25 -7.97 17.42 -3.54
N VAL A 26 -8.25 16.52 -2.59
CA VAL A 26 -8.46 15.10 -2.90
C VAL A 26 -9.60 14.93 -3.91
N GLU A 27 -10.67 15.72 -3.80
CA GLU A 27 -11.80 15.71 -4.72
C GLU A 27 -11.42 16.16 -6.14
N ASP A 28 -10.62 17.23 -6.27
CA ASP A 28 -10.15 17.70 -7.57
C ASP A 28 -9.28 16.66 -8.26
N ARG A 29 -8.43 15.99 -7.48
CA ARG A 29 -7.53 14.95 -7.97
C ARG A 29 -8.27 13.69 -8.42
N ILE A 30 -9.30 13.27 -7.67
CA ILE A 30 -10.18 12.15 -8.07
C ILE A 30 -10.90 12.49 -9.39
N LYS A 31 -11.38 13.72 -9.55
CA LYS A 31 -12.02 14.17 -10.80
C LYS A 31 -11.04 14.18 -11.98
N ASP A 32 -9.80 14.60 -11.74
CA ASP A 32 -8.74 14.62 -12.77
C ASP A 32 -8.37 13.19 -13.21
N CYS A 33 -8.22 12.26 -12.26
CA CYS A 33 -7.91 10.87 -12.58
C CYS A 33 -9.07 10.09 -13.19
N ASN A 34 -10.31 10.36 -12.77
CA ASN A 34 -11.56 9.74 -13.27
C ASN A 34 -11.48 8.22 -13.47
N GLN A 35 -10.86 7.51 -12.53
CA GLN A 35 -10.70 6.05 -12.56
C GLN A 35 -11.18 5.42 -11.25
N SER A 36 -11.87 4.28 -11.37
CA SER A 36 -12.34 3.51 -10.23
C SER A 36 -12.14 2.02 -10.45
N LYS A 37 -11.91 1.30 -9.35
CA LYS A 37 -11.77 -0.15 -9.28
C LYS A 37 -12.53 -0.63 -8.05
N GLY A 38 -13.76 -1.11 -8.26
CA GLY A 38 -14.65 -1.50 -7.16
C GLY A 38 -14.96 -0.31 -6.24
N ASN A 39 -14.73 -0.46 -4.93
CA ASN A 39 -14.94 0.61 -3.95
C ASN A 39 -13.76 1.58 -3.84
N PHE A 40 -12.77 1.51 -4.74
CA PHE A 40 -11.59 2.36 -4.72
C PHE A 40 -11.60 3.32 -5.91
N VAL A 41 -11.28 4.58 -5.65
CA VAL A 41 -11.10 5.61 -6.70
C VAL A 41 -9.64 6.05 -6.73
N LEU A 42 -9.09 6.21 -7.93
CA LEU A 42 -7.73 6.70 -8.10
C LEU A 42 -7.70 8.18 -7.73
N VAL A 43 -6.87 8.52 -6.75
CA VAL A 43 -6.65 9.90 -6.32
C VAL A 43 -5.52 10.51 -7.13
N SER A 44 -4.38 9.81 -7.27
CA SER A 44 -3.24 10.33 -8.02
C SER A 44 -2.41 9.19 -8.59
N ALA A 45 -1.84 9.43 -9.76
CA ALA A 45 -0.84 8.58 -10.39
C ALA A 45 0.33 9.43 -10.87
N THR A 46 1.56 9.02 -10.57
CA THR A 46 2.78 9.71 -11.02
C THR A 46 3.36 9.09 -12.28
N ASP A 47 4.26 9.82 -12.94
CA ASP A 47 5.05 9.33 -14.07
C ASP A 47 5.94 8.13 -13.71
N LYS A 48 6.31 8.00 -12.43
CA LYS A 48 7.04 6.86 -11.86
C LYS A 48 6.16 5.64 -11.58
N GLY A 49 4.86 5.69 -11.88
CA GLY A 49 3.91 4.61 -11.62
C GLY A 49 3.53 4.45 -10.14
N VAL A 50 3.70 5.50 -9.33
CA VAL A 50 3.19 5.52 -7.95
C VAL A 50 1.73 5.92 -7.99
N GLU A 51 0.86 5.04 -7.48
CA GLU A 51 -0.58 5.25 -7.47
C GLU A 51 -1.12 5.36 -6.03
N PHE A 52 -2.14 6.19 -5.87
CA PHE A 52 -2.84 6.41 -4.61
C PHE A 52 -4.34 6.23 -4.82
N TYR A 53 -4.96 5.40 -4.00
CA TYR A 53 -6.40 5.12 -4.11
C TYR A 53 -7.12 5.46 -2.83
N GLN A 54 -8.29 6.11 -2.94
CA GLN A 54 -9.19 6.32 -1.82
C GLN A 54 -10.22 5.20 -1.78
N ASP A 55 -10.34 4.52 -0.65
CA ASP A 55 -11.49 3.67 -0.36
C ASP A 55 -12.72 4.55 -0.12
N THR A 56 -13.70 4.45 -1.01
CA THR A 56 -14.92 5.26 -0.99
C THR A 56 -15.78 5.05 0.26
N LYS A 57 -15.65 3.88 0.93
CA LYS A 57 -16.40 3.52 2.14
C LYS A 57 -15.76 4.09 3.40
N THR A 58 -14.45 3.88 3.56
CA THR A 58 -13.71 4.29 4.77
C THR A 58 -13.09 5.68 4.67
N LYS A 59 -13.01 6.24 3.45
CA LYS A 59 -12.32 7.49 3.10
C LYS A 59 -10.81 7.47 3.38
N LEU A 60 -10.25 6.28 3.60
CA LEU A 60 -8.81 6.09 3.74
C LEU A 60 -8.13 6.12 2.37
N ILE A 61 -6.99 6.81 2.30
CA ILE A 61 -6.15 6.87 1.11
C ILE A 61 -5.00 5.89 1.30
N TRP A 62 -4.90 4.94 0.37
CA TRP A 62 -3.90 3.90 0.33
C TRP A 62 -2.83 4.26 -0.68
N GLY A 63 -1.58 4.37 -0.22
CA GLY A 63 -0.45 4.59 -1.11
C GLY A 63 0.03 3.32 -1.79
N SER A 64 0.92 3.47 -2.77
CA SER A 64 1.60 2.34 -3.42
C SER A 64 2.55 1.62 -2.45
N ARG A 65 2.90 0.37 -2.77
CA ARG A 65 3.93 -0.37 -2.04
C ARG A 65 5.25 0.41 -2.10
N ILE A 66 5.94 0.53 -0.98
CA ILE A 66 7.35 0.94 -0.94
C ILE A 66 8.20 -0.25 -1.42
N PRO A 67 9.08 -0.08 -2.43
CA PRO A 67 9.80 -1.20 -3.04
C PRO A 67 10.76 -1.90 -2.07
N THR A 68 11.24 -1.20 -1.05
CA THR A 68 12.13 -1.73 -0.01
C THR A 68 11.35 -2.45 1.07
N ASP A 69 11.87 -3.61 1.51
CA ASP A 69 11.36 -4.28 2.71
C ASP A 69 12.06 -3.74 3.96
N PHE A 70 11.29 -3.61 5.04
CA PHE A 70 11.77 -3.04 6.29
C PHE A 70 11.44 -3.99 7.44
N ASN A 71 12.13 -3.79 8.58
CA ASN A 71 11.63 -4.29 9.85
C ASN A 71 10.45 -3.42 10.33
N HIS A 72 9.74 -3.82 11.38
CA HIS A 72 8.53 -3.11 11.81
C HIS A 72 8.79 -1.64 12.18
N TYR A 73 9.87 -1.36 12.91
CA TYR A 73 10.23 0.01 13.30
C TYR A 73 10.59 0.89 12.09
N GLY A 74 11.39 0.36 11.16
CA GLY A 74 11.73 1.02 9.91
C GLY A 74 10.51 1.28 9.04
N SER A 75 9.50 0.41 9.10
CA SER A 75 8.23 0.55 8.39
C SER A 75 7.37 1.67 8.93
N GLN A 76 7.28 1.77 10.26
CA GLN A 76 6.59 2.87 10.92
C GLN A 76 7.25 4.20 10.55
N LYS A 77 8.57 4.26 10.68
CA LYS A 77 9.36 5.44 10.30
C LYS A 77 9.22 5.78 8.82
N ALA A 78 9.22 4.78 7.93
CA ALA A 78 9.03 5.01 6.51
C ALA A 78 7.68 5.71 6.23
N CYS A 79 6.60 5.31 6.90
CA CYS A 79 5.33 5.99 6.74
C CYS A 79 5.28 7.37 7.41
N ASP A 80 6.03 7.60 8.48
CA ASP A 80 6.00 8.88 9.21
C ASP A 80 6.90 9.96 8.56
N ASP A 81 8.07 9.58 8.03
CA ASP A 81 9.13 10.51 7.58
C ASP A 81 8.99 10.94 6.09
N GLU A 82 7.77 11.03 5.57
CA GLU A 82 7.48 11.44 4.20
C GLU A 82 8.23 10.58 3.15
N VAL A 83 7.69 9.40 2.84
CA VAL A 83 8.19 8.59 1.72
C VAL A 83 8.25 9.49 0.47
N SER A 84 9.42 9.62 -0.18
CA SER A 84 9.62 10.50 -1.34
C SER A 84 8.68 10.28 -2.54
N GLY A 85 7.96 9.15 -2.58
CA GLY A 85 6.89 8.91 -3.57
C GLY A 85 5.54 9.56 -3.23
N TYR A 86 5.37 10.05 -2.00
CA TYR A 86 4.11 10.50 -1.40
C TYR A 86 4.00 12.03 -1.35
N GLU A 87 5.05 12.75 -1.74
CA GLU A 87 5.13 14.21 -1.82
C GLU A 87 3.95 14.83 -2.58
N VAL A 88 3.42 14.10 -3.57
CA VAL A 88 2.29 14.55 -4.40
C VAL A 88 1.05 14.82 -3.56
N LEU A 89 0.80 14.03 -2.51
CA LEU A 89 -0.37 14.20 -1.63
C LEU A 89 -0.09 15.09 -0.42
N GLY A 90 1.11 15.67 -0.30
CA GLY A 90 1.42 16.74 0.64
C GLY A 90 1.13 16.40 2.10
N SER A 91 0.53 17.38 2.82
CA SER A 91 0.32 17.47 4.27
C SER A 91 -0.49 16.35 4.95
N LEU A 92 -0.85 15.31 4.21
CA LEU A 92 -1.51 14.15 4.79
C LEU A 92 -0.59 13.45 5.78
N LYS A 93 -1.15 13.11 6.95
CA LYS A 93 -0.42 12.34 7.96
C LYS A 93 -0.48 10.85 7.62
N TRP A 94 0.58 10.37 7.01
CA TRP A 94 0.77 8.96 6.69
C TRP A 94 1.13 8.14 7.92
N ARG A 95 0.71 6.88 7.93
CA ARG A 95 1.03 5.92 8.99
C ARG A 95 0.90 4.49 8.48
N LEU A 96 1.37 3.54 9.29
CA LEU A 96 1.02 2.13 9.08
C LEU A 96 -0.48 1.90 9.31
N PRO A 97 -1.15 1.17 8.40
CA PRO A 97 -2.52 0.70 8.61
C PRO A 97 -2.60 -0.31 9.75
N SER A 98 -3.71 -0.33 10.46
CA SER A 98 -4.05 -1.40 11.40
C SER A 98 -4.53 -2.65 10.67
N ILE A 99 -4.51 -3.79 11.34
CA ILE A 99 -4.98 -5.04 10.73
C ILE A 99 -6.46 -4.98 10.36
N ARG A 100 -7.28 -4.29 11.17
CA ARG A 100 -8.70 -4.09 10.90
C ARG A 100 -8.93 -3.23 9.64
N GLU A 101 -8.05 -2.27 9.37
CA GLU A 101 -8.13 -1.46 8.15
C GLU A 101 -7.81 -2.31 6.91
N TYR A 102 -6.83 -3.22 6.99
CA TYR A 102 -6.60 -4.19 5.92
C TYR A 102 -7.80 -5.11 5.70
N GLU A 103 -8.35 -5.71 6.75
CA GLU A 103 -9.53 -6.58 6.65
C GLU A 103 -10.73 -5.85 6.03
N THR A 104 -10.96 -4.61 6.44
CA THR A 104 -12.05 -3.77 5.89
C THR A 104 -11.79 -3.43 4.43
N ALA A 105 -10.57 -3.01 4.07
CA ALA A 105 -10.21 -2.70 2.71
C ALA A 105 -10.29 -3.94 1.80
N ALA A 106 -9.88 -5.11 2.31
CA ALA A 106 -9.98 -6.38 1.61
C ALA A 106 -11.44 -6.73 1.28
N ALA A 107 -12.34 -6.59 2.25
CA ALA A 107 -13.79 -6.73 2.03
C ALA A 107 -14.34 -5.72 1.00
N ASN A 108 -13.66 -4.58 0.82
CA ASN A 108 -14.01 -3.54 -0.15
C ASN A 108 -13.38 -3.76 -1.55
N GLY A 109 -12.58 -4.81 -1.77
CA GLY A 109 -11.94 -5.11 -3.07
C GLY A 109 -10.52 -4.56 -3.21
N MET A 110 -9.76 -4.46 -2.12
CA MET A 110 -8.39 -3.92 -2.13
C MET A 110 -7.44 -4.67 -3.08
N LYS A 111 -7.58 -6.00 -3.21
CA LYS A 111 -6.66 -6.81 -4.01
C LYS A 111 -6.80 -6.54 -5.50
N GLU A 112 -8.01 -6.31 -6.00
CA GLU A 112 -8.21 -5.92 -7.40
C GLU A 112 -7.85 -4.45 -7.65
N ALA A 113 -8.09 -3.60 -6.65
CA ALA A 113 -7.89 -2.16 -6.79
C ALA A 113 -6.42 -1.73 -6.74
N LEU A 114 -5.67 -2.20 -5.75
CA LEU A 114 -4.33 -1.70 -5.46
C LEU A 114 -3.25 -2.48 -6.24
N PRO A 115 -2.22 -1.80 -6.77
CA PRO A 115 -1.12 -2.45 -7.47
C PRO A 115 -0.20 -3.19 -6.47
N ASN A 116 0.52 -4.22 -6.93
CA ASN A 116 1.56 -4.92 -6.17
C ASN A 116 1.10 -5.44 -4.81
N MET A 117 -0.03 -6.16 -4.77
CA MET A 117 -0.58 -6.74 -3.55
C MET A 117 0.01 -8.12 -3.20
N ASN A 118 0.83 -8.72 -4.05
CA ASN A 118 1.43 -10.05 -3.87
C ASN A 118 2.61 -10.09 -2.87
N HIS A 119 2.42 -9.48 -1.69
CA HIS A 119 3.44 -9.34 -0.66
C HIS A 119 2.85 -9.37 0.75
N TRP A 120 3.72 -9.57 1.72
CA TRP A 120 3.43 -9.39 3.14
C TRP A 120 3.62 -7.94 3.53
N PHE A 121 2.64 -7.37 4.22
CA PHE A 121 2.66 -5.97 4.64
C PHE A 121 2.61 -5.82 6.15
N TRP A 122 3.42 -4.90 6.68
CA TRP A 122 3.36 -4.54 8.09
C TRP A 122 2.05 -3.86 8.46
N SER A 123 1.51 -4.23 9.63
CA SER A 123 0.46 -3.46 10.30
C SER A 123 1.00 -2.72 11.53
N SER A 124 0.26 -1.72 11.98
CA SER A 124 0.48 -1.05 13.27
C SER A 124 -0.11 -1.84 14.45
N THR A 125 -0.73 -3.00 14.23
CA THR A 125 -1.45 -3.73 15.28
C THR A 125 -0.55 -4.72 16.00
N PRO A 126 -0.27 -4.53 17.30
CA PRO A 126 0.53 -5.48 18.07
C PRO A 126 -0.25 -6.75 18.38
N VAL A 127 0.44 -7.88 18.41
CA VAL A 127 -0.14 -9.13 18.93
C VAL A 127 -0.21 -9.04 20.45
N LYS A 128 -1.41 -9.26 21.00
CA LYS A 128 -1.60 -9.29 22.45
C LYS A 128 -0.91 -10.54 23.01
N THR A 129 0.25 -10.36 23.62
CA THR A 129 0.86 -11.45 24.39
C THR A 129 0.18 -11.55 25.76
N ARG A 130 -0.25 -12.75 26.15
CA ARG A 130 -0.67 -13.03 27.54
C ARG A 130 0.56 -13.05 28.45
N ARG A 131 1.22 -11.91 28.68
CA ARG A 131 2.33 -11.84 29.65
C ARG A 131 1.84 -11.33 31.00
N LYS A 132 1.87 -12.25 31.97
CA LYS A 132 1.49 -12.13 33.38
C LYS A 132 2.26 -11.06 34.16
N TYR A 133 3.37 -10.53 33.63
CA TYR A 133 4.26 -9.61 34.37
C TYR A 133 4.94 -8.59 33.45
N ARG A 134 4.92 -7.33 33.93
CA ARG A 134 5.69 -6.13 33.55
C ARG A 134 5.04 -5.11 32.59
N ARG A 135 4.79 -3.95 33.20
CA ARG A 135 4.52 -2.63 32.62
C ARG A 135 5.71 -2.27 31.69
N ARG A 136 5.45 -1.97 30.41
CA ARG A 136 6.41 -1.53 29.36
C ARG A 136 7.18 -2.62 28.59
N ALA A 137 6.57 -3.77 28.29
CA ALA A 137 7.14 -4.67 27.27
C ALA A 137 6.73 -4.20 25.87
N VAL A 138 7.72 -3.87 25.01
CA VAL A 138 7.53 -3.72 23.56
C VAL A 138 6.85 -5.00 23.05
N PRO A 139 5.83 -4.92 22.17
CA PRO A 139 5.19 -6.10 21.62
C PRO A 139 6.25 -7.00 20.99
N ALA A 140 6.28 -8.29 21.35
CA ALA A 140 7.24 -9.24 20.79
C ALA A 140 6.94 -9.54 19.31
N SER A 141 5.72 -9.29 18.86
CA SER A 141 5.26 -9.53 17.51
C SER A 141 4.12 -8.59 17.14
N VAL A 142 3.92 -8.41 15.85
CA VAL A 142 2.87 -7.58 15.24
C VAL A 142 2.20 -8.38 14.14
N TYR A 143 0.96 -8.00 13.82
CA TYR A 143 0.27 -8.66 12.72
C TYR A 143 0.84 -8.22 11.37
N LEU A 144 0.97 -9.18 10.48
CA LEU A 144 1.24 -9.02 9.06
C LEU A 144 -0.02 -9.27 8.26
N TRP A 145 -0.14 -8.58 7.13
CA TRP A 145 -1.19 -8.81 6.15
C TRP A 145 -0.60 -9.46 4.89
N ASP A 146 -1.06 -10.64 4.53
CA ASP A 146 -0.77 -11.27 3.23
C ASP A 146 -1.70 -10.65 2.18
N GLY A 147 -1.17 -9.78 1.32
CA GLY A 147 -1.97 -9.18 0.27
C GLY A 147 -2.32 -10.13 -0.89
N SER A 148 -1.61 -11.25 -1.04
CA SER A 148 -1.89 -12.27 -2.06
C SER A 148 -3.09 -13.11 -1.64
N GLU A 149 -3.08 -13.62 -0.41
CA GLU A 149 -4.14 -14.48 0.11
C GLU A 149 -5.23 -13.73 0.88
N GLN A 150 -5.05 -12.43 1.14
CA GLN A 150 -5.95 -11.60 1.95
C GLN A 150 -6.19 -12.18 3.36
N LYS A 151 -5.11 -12.63 4.00
CA LYS A 151 -5.15 -13.20 5.35
C LYS A 151 -4.21 -12.49 6.30
N THR A 152 -4.49 -12.62 7.59
CA THR A 152 -3.67 -12.10 8.69
C THR A 152 -2.73 -13.19 9.19
N ASP A 153 -1.48 -12.83 9.46
CA ASP A 153 -0.50 -13.69 10.15
C ASP A 153 0.29 -12.87 11.19
N VAL A 154 1.24 -13.50 11.87
CA VAL A 154 2.07 -12.91 12.91
C VAL A 154 3.53 -12.87 12.46
N GLY A 155 4.13 -11.68 12.46
CA GLY A 155 5.55 -11.48 12.18
C GLY A 155 6.37 -11.17 13.43
N ASP A 156 7.64 -11.58 13.44
CA ASP A 156 8.63 -11.07 14.39
C ASP A 156 9.04 -9.66 13.93
N LEU A 157 9.24 -8.74 14.88
CA LEU A 157 9.63 -7.36 14.58
C LEU A 157 10.89 -7.22 13.73
N LYS A 158 11.74 -8.26 13.67
CA LYS A 158 12.98 -8.30 12.90
C LYS A 158 12.81 -8.78 11.46
N ASP A 159 11.66 -9.35 11.11
CA ASP A 159 11.44 -9.89 9.78
C ASP A 159 11.48 -8.76 8.73
N GLY A 160 11.73 -9.13 7.48
CA GLY A 160 11.56 -8.22 6.35
C GLY A 160 10.14 -8.37 5.82
N ALA A 161 9.36 -7.29 5.84
CA ALA A 161 8.10 -7.23 5.11
C ALA A 161 7.95 -5.88 4.41
N SER A 162 7.07 -5.87 3.42
CA SER A 162 6.82 -4.69 2.61
C SER A 162 5.98 -3.67 3.36
N VAL A 163 6.03 -2.43 2.88
CA VAL A 163 5.33 -1.31 3.52
C VAL A 163 4.31 -0.72 2.58
N ARG A 164 3.13 -0.49 3.12
CA ARG A 164 2.09 0.32 2.49
C ARG A 164 1.50 1.23 3.55
N CYS A 165 1.50 2.52 3.28
CA CYS A 165 1.00 3.51 4.22
C CYS A 165 -0.43 3.87 3.89
N VAL A 166 -1.15 4.28 4.92
CA VAL A 166 -2.50 4.81 4.81
C VAL A 166 -2.54 6.22 5.40
N ALA A 167 -3.33 7.09 4.79
CA ALA A 167 -3.67 8.40 5.31
C ALA A 167 -5.18 8.59 5.35
N LYS A 168 -5.61 9.62 6.09
CA LYS A 168 -6.98 10.08 6.09
C LYS A 168 -6.96 11.57 5.80
N ASP A 169 -7.80 11.99 4.87
CA ASP A 169 -8.05 13.40 4.63
C ASP A 169 -8.80 13.99 5.83
N SER A 170 -8.31 15.10 6.36
CA SER A 170 -8.72 15.67 7.65
C SER A 170 -10.02 16.45 7.57
#